data_AF-A0A9E3CYX6-F1
#
_entry.id   AF-A0A9E3CYX6-F1
#
_cell.length_a   1.000
_cell.length_b   1.000
_cell.length_c   1.000
_cell.angle_alpha   90.00
_cell.angle_beta   90.00
_cell.angle_gamma   90.00
#
_symmetry.space_group_name_H-M   'P 1'
#
loop_
_entity.id
_entity.type
_entity.pdbx_description
1 polymer ?
#
loop_
_entity_poly.entity_id
_entity_poly.type
_entity_poly.pdbx_seq_one_letter_code
_entity_poly.pdbx_strand_id
1 'polypeptide(L)' 'MKVLVTGAAGFIGMHVSQILLARGDEVVGLDNLNDYYDPQLKRDRLARL' A
#
# COMPACT_ATOMS: atom_id res chain seq x y z
N MET A 1 4.80 -14.79 -5.93
CA MET A 1 5.00 -14.02 -7.18
C MET A 1 5.46 -12.60 -6.83
N LYS A 2 6.03 -11.84 -7.77
CA LYS A 2 6.41 -10.43 -7.54
C LYS A 2 5.36 -9.50 -8.13
N VAL A 3 4.78 -8.61 -7.33
CA VAL A 3 3.62 -7.77 -7.71
C VAL A 3 3.91 -6.30 -7.45
N LEU A 4 3.65 -5.44 -8.44
CA LEU A 4 3.66 -3.98 -8.27
C LEU A 4 2.24 -3.50 -7.93
N VAL A 5 2.09 -2.79 -6.81
CA VAL A 5 0.84 -2.15 -6.40
C VAL A 5 1.00 -0.64 -6.49
N THR A 6 0.29 0.00 -7.42
CA THR A 6 0.22 1.46 -7.51
C THR A 6 -0.91 1.99 -6.63
N GLY A 7 -0.67 3.10 -5.94
CA GLY A 7 -1.57 3.60 -4.88
C GLY A 7 -1.55 2.74 -3.62
N ALA A 8 -0.39 2.17 -3.27
CA ALA A 8 -0.25 1.21 -2.17
C ALA A 8 -0.64 1.78 -0.78
N ALA A 9 -0.60 3.10 -0.58
CA ALA A 9 -1.04 3.75 0.65
C ALA A 9 -2.51 4.25 0.58
N GLY A 10 -3.18 4.05 -0.55
CA GLY A 10 -4.60 4.31 -0.73
C GLY A 10 -5.48 3.36 0.09
N PHE A 11 -6.79 3.62 0.09
CA PHE A 11 -7.75 2.79 0.82
C PHE A 11 -7.72 1.33 0.32
N ILE A 12 -7.90 1.13 -0.98
CA ILE A 12 -7.89 -0.21 -1.59
C ILE A 12 -6.47 -0.79 -1.65
N GLY A 13 -5.49 0.01 -2.07
CA GLY A 13 -4.11 -0.45 -2.28
C GLY A 13 -3.47 -1.04 -1.02
N MET A 14 -3.74 -0.46 0.16
CA MET A 14 -3.22 -0.99 1.43
C MET A 14 -3.80 -2.38 1.73
N HIS A 15 -5.11 -2.57 1.61
CA HIS A 15 -5.75 -3.86 1.86
C HIS A 15 -5.32 -4.93 0.84
N VAL A 16 -5.17 -4.56 -0.44
CA VAL A 16 -4.63 -5.46 -1.47
C VAL A 16 -3.20 -5.87 -1.13
N SER A 17 -2.36 -4.92 -0.72
CA SER A 17 -0.97 -5.21 -0.33
C SER A 17 -0.91 -6.18 0.85
N GLN A 18 -1.74 -5.98 1.88
CA GLN A 18 -1.83 -6.90 3.02
C GLN A 18 -2.20 -8.32 2.61
N ILE A 19 -3.19 -8.49 1.73
CA ILE A 19 -3.64 -9.82 1.29
C ILE A 19 -2.56 -10.51 0.44
N LEU A 20 -1.88 -9.77 -0.45
CA LEU A 20 -0.79 -10.30 -1.26
C LEU A 20 0.40 -10.73 -0.39
N LEU A 21 0.79 -9.89 0.57
CA LEU A 21 1.83 -10.23 1.54
C LEU A 21 1.45 -11.47 2.36
N ALA A 22 0.22 -11.55 2.86
CA ALA A 22 -0.27 -12.71 3.61
C ALA A 22 -0.32 -14.00 2.79
N ARG A 23 -0.49 -13.90 1.47
CA ARG A 23 -0.40 -15.03 0.53
C ARG A 23 1.04 -15.51 0.30
N GLY A 24 2.04 -14.75 0.74
CA GLY A 24 3.46 -15.02 0.54
C GLY A 24 4.04 -14.43 -0.75
N ASP A 25 3.38 -13.43 -1.34
CA ASP A 25 3.92 -12.70 -2.49
C ASP A 25 4.93 -11.62 -2.06
N GLU A 26 5.87 -11.31 -2.96
CA GLU A 26 6.70 -10.13 -2.85
C GLU A 26 5.94 -8.93 -3.43
N VAL A 27 5.71 -7.89 -2.63
CA VAL A 27 4.98 -6.69 -3.05
C VAL A 27 5.93 -5.51 -3.15
N VAL A 28 5.96 -4.86 -4.31
CA VAL A 28 6.57 -3.54 -4.50
C VAL A 28 5.44 -2.52 -4.51
N GLY A 29 5.37 -1.67 -3.47
CA GLY A 29 4.37 -0.62 -3.37
C GLY A 29 4.88 0.71 -3.97
N LEU A 30 4.04 1.38 -4.78
CA LEU A 30 4.28 2.73 -5.27
C LEU A 30 3.11 3.63 -4.88
N ASP A 31 3.38 4.73 -4.18
CA ASP A 31 2.39 5.76 -3.88
C ASP A 31 3.04 7.15 -3.97
N ASN A 32 2.27 8.13 -4.48
CA ASN A 32 2.70 9.52 -4.58
C ASN A 32 2.68 10.22 -3.21
N LEU A 33 1.87 9.73 -2.27
CA LEU A 33 1.60 10.41 -1.00
C LEU A 33 1.01 11.83 -1.17
N ASN A 34 0.31 12.09 -2.28
CA ASN A 34 -0.43 13.33 -2.48
C ASN A 34 -1.47 13.59 -1.37
N ASP A 35 -1.94 14.82 -1.30
CA ASP A 35 -2.84 15.39 -0.29
C ASP A 35 -4.33 15.14 -0.53
N TYR A 36 -4.71 14.30 -1.51
CA TYR A 36 -6.11 13.88 -1.69
C TYR A 36 -6.68 13.22 -0.41
N TYR A 37 -5.82 12.51 0.32
CA TYR A 37 -6.00 12.21 1.74
C TYR A 37 -4.88 12.91 2.51
N ASP A 38 -5.09 13.13 3.82
CA ASP A 38 -4.00 13.54 4.71
C ASP A 38 -2.77 12.63 4.49
N PRO A 39 -1.60 13.18 4.10
CA PRO A 39 -0.39 12.40 3.93
C PRO A 39 -0.02 11.58 5.17
N GLN A 40 -0.41 12.01 6.37
CA GLN A 40 -0.22 11.25 7.60
C GLN A 40 -1.05 9.96 7.61
N LEU A 41 -2.31 9.99 7.18
CA LEU A 41 -3.13 8.78 7.05
C LEU A 41 -2.47 7.75 6.11
N LYS A 42 -1.84 8.23 5.04
CA LYS A 42 -1.09 7.35 4.12
C LYS A 42 0.18 6.78 4.76
N ARG A 43 0.92 7.59 5.52
CA ARG A 43 2.07 7.12 6.31
C ARG A 43 1.67 6.06 7.34
N ASP A 44 0.57 6.29 8.05
CA ASP A 44 0.05 5.34 9.04
C ASP A 44 -0.38 4.01 8.39
N ARG A 45 -0.93 4.05 7.17
CA ARG A 45 -1.23 2.85 6.38
C ARG A 45 0.02 2.10 5.95
N LEU A 46 1.06 2.81 5.50
CA LEU A 46 2.34 2.19 5.12
C LEU A 46 3.06 1.56 6.31
N ALA A 47 2.98 2.15 7.49
CA ALA A 47 3.58 1.59 8.72
C ALA A 47 2.91 0.28 9.20
N ARG A 48 1.78 -0.10 8.60
CA ARG A 48 1.03 -1.34 8.90
C ARG A 48 1.27 -2.46 7.88
N LEU A 49 2.10 -2.23 6.86
CA LEU A 49 2.54 -3.22 5.87
C LEU A 49 3.91 -3.77 6.29
#